data_AF-A0A8T6IK17-F1
#
_entry.id   AF-A0A8T6IK17-F1
#
_cell.length_a   1.000
_cell.length_b   1.000
_cell.length_c   1.000
_cell.angle_alpha   90.00
_cell.angle_beta   90.00
_cell.angle_gamma   90.00
#
_symmetry.space_group_name_H-M   'P 1'
#
loop_
_entity.id
_entity.type
_entity.pdbx_description
1 polymer ?
#
loop_
_entity_poly.entity_id
_entity_poly.type
_entity_poly.pdbx_seq_one_letter_code
_entity_poly.pdbx_strand_id
1 'polypeptide(L)' 'MAKNPRNPKGQGLVEYALILVLVAVVVIVILALLGPAIGNIFSNIINSLNPTATPTPGN' A
#
# COMPACT_ATOMS: atom_id res chain seq x y z
N MET A 1 -57.35 5.26 -0.72
CA MET A 1 -56.06 5.23 -1.45
C MET A 1 -54.93 5.34 -0.43
N ALA A 2 -54.34 4.22 -0.01
CA ALA A 2 -53.28 4.21 1.00
C ALA A 2 -51.89 4.40 0.34
N LYS A 3 -51.19 5.46 0.73
CA LYS A 3 -49.83 5.78 0.28
C LYS A 3 -48.85 4.89 1.03
N ASN A 4 -48.21 3.95 0.35
CA ASN A 4 -47.13 3.13 0.91
C ASN A 4 -45.78 3.62 0.36
N PRO A 5 -45.00 4.42 1.11
CA PRO A 5 -43.65 4.76 0.69
C PRO A 5 -42.74 3.57 0.99
N ARG A 6 -42.43 2.76 -0.03
CA ARG A 6 -41.24 1.88 0.04
C ARG A 6 -40.04 2.79 -0.17
N ASN A 7 -39.16 2.84 0.81
CA ASN A 7 -37.88 3.54 0.72
C ASN A 7 -36.78 2.51 0.37
N PRO A 8 -36.43 2.26 -0.91
CA PRO A 8 -35.33 1.38 -1.25
C PRO A 8 -34.03 2.19 -1.28
N LYS A 9 -33.50 2.57 -0.10
CA LYS A 9 -32.22 3.31 -0.02
C LYS A 9 -31.43 2.83 1.19
N GLY A 10 -30.59 1.82 1.00
CA GLY A 10 -29.68 1.36 2.05
C GLY A 10 -28.83 0.13 1.70
N GLN A 11 -29.27 -0.70 0.76
CA GLN A 11 -28.65 -2.01 0.52
C GLN A 11 -27.31 -1.96 -0.23
N GLY A 12 -27.03 -0.91 -1.01
CA GLY A 12 -25.78 -0.81 -1.77
C GLY A 12 -24.57 -0.33 -0.95
N LEU A 13 -24.74 0.54 0.04
CA LEU A 13 -23.61 1.20 0.72
C LEU A 13 -22.74 0.24 1.54
N VAL A 14 -23.35 -0.76 2.18
CA VAL A 14 -22.62 -1.77 2.94
C VAL A 14 -21.88 -2.73 2.02
N GLU A 15 -22.47 -3.11 0.89
CA GLU A 15 -21.83 -3.99 -0.09
C GLU A 15 -20.58 -3.35 -0.71
N TYR A 16 -20.65 -2.06 -1.07
CA TYR A 16 -19.47 -1.32 -1.54
C TYR A 16 -18.43 -1.14 -0.43
N ALA A 17 -18.84 -0.91 0.82
CA ALA A 17 -17.91 -0.77 1.94
C ALA A 17 -17.09 -2.05 2.16
N LEU A 18 -17.71 -3.23 2.06
CA LEU A 18 -17.00 -4.51 2.22
C LEU A 18 -15.98 -4.76 1.10
N ILE A 19 -16.29 -4.39 -0.14
CA ILE A 19 -15.34 -4.46 -1.27
C ILE A 19 -14.20 -3.46 -1.05
N LEU A 20 -14.49 -2.23 -0.61
CA LEU A 20 -13.46 -1.23 -0.33
C LEU A 20 -12.50 -1.67 0.79
N VAL A 21 -13.02 -2.30 1.85
CA VAL A 21 -12.18 -2.86 2.92
C VAL A 21 -11.28 -3.97 2.39
N LEU A 22 -11.82 -4.88 1.56
CA LEU A 22 -11.03 -5.96 0.94
C LEU A 22 -9.89 -5.39 0.08
N VAL A 23 -10.17 -4.41 -0.77
CA VAL A 23 -9.16 -3.74 -1.59
C VAL A 23 -8.13 -3.01 -0.73
N ALA A 24 -8.55 -2.32 0.33
CA ALA A 24 -7.63 -1.63 1.25
C ALA A 24 -6.64 -2.60 1.90
N VAL A 25 -7.09 -3.77 2.35
CA VAL A 25 -6.22 -4.81 2.91
C VAL A 25 -5.19 -5.28 1.89
N VAL A 26 -5.62 -5.55 0.65
CA VAL A 26 -4.72 -5.96 -0.44
C VAL A 26 -3.64 -4.89 -0.70
N VAL A 27 -4.04 -3.61 -0.78
CA VAL A 27 -3.09 -2.50 -0.99
C VAL A 27 -2.08 -2.41 0.15
N ILE A 28 -2.52 -2.54 1.41
CA ILE A 28 -1.62 -2.53 2.57
C ILE A 28 -0.60 -3.67 2.48
N VAL A 29 -1.03 -4.88 2.14
CA VAL A 29 -0.13 -6.03 1.97
C VAL A 29 0.90 -5.77 0.86
N ILE A 30 0.47 -5.24 -0.28
CA ILE A 30 1.37 -4.88 -1.38
C ILE A 30 2.40 -3.85 -0.91
N LEU A 31 1.98 -2.77 -0.27
CA LEU A 31 2.88 -1.73 0.23
C LEU A 31 3.85 -2.25 1.29
N ALA A 32 3.40 -3.14 2.19
CA ALA A 32 4.23 -3.75 3.22
C ALA A 32 5.33 -4.65 2.62
N LEU A 33 5.04 -5.37 1.54
CA LEU A 33 6.02 -6.22 0.86
C LEU A 33 6.95 -5.42 -0.06
N LEU A 34 6.41 -4.45 -0.80
CA LEU A 34 7.17 -3.65 -1.75
C LEU A 34 8.07 -2.60 -1.07
N GLY A 35 7.67 -2.06 0.09
CA GLY A 35 8.44 -1.05 0.82
C GLY A 35 9.89 -1.48 1.08
N PRO A 36 10.13 -2.63 1.73
CA PRO A 36 11.49 -3.15 1.95
C PRO A 36 12.23 -3.47 0.65
N ALA A 37 11.55 -4.04 -0.35
CA ALA A 37 12.16 -4.39 -1.63
C ALA A 37 12.69 -3.14 -2.37
N ILE A 38 11.88 -2.08 -2.44
CA ILE A 38 12.27 -0.79 -3.03
C ILE A 38 13.40 -0.16 -2.22
N GLY A 39 13.32 -0.20 -0.89
CA GLY A 39 14.37 0.29 0.00
C GLY A 39 15.72 -0.38 -0.26
N ASN A 40 15.74 -1.71 -0.36
CA ASN A 40 16.96 -2.47 -0.65
C ASN A 40 17.57 -2.11 -2.01
N ILE A 41 16.74 -1.97 -3.05
CA ILE A 41 17.21 -1.55 -4.39
C ILE A 41 17.81 -0.16 -4.32
N PHE A 42 17.14 0.79 -3.65
CA PHE A 42 17.62 2.15 -3.53
C PHE A 42 18.92 2.24 -2.72
N SER A 43 19.03 1.50 -1.60
CA SER A 43 20.27 1.38 -0.82
C SER A 43 21.42 0.81 -1.65
N ASN A 44 21.17 -0.22 -2.46
CA ASN A 44 22.19 -0.80 -3.34
C ASN A 44 22.67 0.21 -4.40
N ILE A 45 21.76 0.98 -4.98
CA ILE A 45 22.10 2.05 -5.93
C ILE A 45 22.97 3.11 -5.23
N ILE A 46 22.56 3.59 -4.06
CA ILE A 46 23.33 4.58 -3.30
C ILE A 46 24.73 4.06 -2.97
N ASN A 47 24.86 2.82 -2.49
CA ASN A 47 26.15 2.22 -2.15
C ASN A 47 27.05 2.07 -3.38
N SER A 48 26.46 1.85 -4.56
CA SER A 48 27.21 1.75 -5.82
C SER A 48 27.68 3.11 -6.35
N LEU A 49 26.89 4.16 -6.10
CA LEU A 49 27.19 5.53 -6.55
C LEU A 49 28.07 6.30 -5.55
N ASN A 50 27.95 5.97 -4.27
CA ASN A 50 28.79 6.43 -3.19
C ASN A 50 29.44 5.20 -2.54
N PRO A 51 30.42 4.56 -3.22
CA PRO A 51 31.24 3.56 -2.55
C PRO A 51 31.80 4.27 -1.34
N THR A 52 31.27 3.91 -0.16
CA THR A 52 31.64 4.53 1.11
C THR A 52 33.14 4.53 1.11
N ALA A 53 33.75 5.73 1.09
CA ALA A 53 35.18 5.91 0.94
C ALA A 53 35.83 4.79 1.74
N THR A 54 36.39 3.79 1.05
CA THR A 54 37.17 2.75 1.71
C THR A 54 38.11 3.56 2.59
N PRO A 55 38.05 3.46 3.93
CA PRO A 55 39.15 3.95 4.72
C PRO A 55 40.29 3.07 4.25
N THR A 56 41.08 3.56 3.30
CA THR A 56 42.33 2.93 2.88
C THR A 56 43.06 2.72 4.20
N PRO A 57 43.20 1.48 4.71
CA PRO A 57 44.06 1.28 5.85
C PRO A 57 45.43 1.63 5.31
N GLY A 58 45.97 2.77 5.75
CA GLY A 58 47.30 3.19 5.37
C GLY A 58 48.28 2.08 5.71
N ASN A 59 48.89 1.52 4.67
CA ASN A 59 50.27 1.04 4.52
C ASN A 59 50.47 0.65 3.05
#